data_AF-A0A921LDL0-F1
#
_entry.id   AF-A0A921LDL0-F1
#
_cell.length_a   1.000
_cell.length_b   1.000
_cell.length_c   1.000
_cell.angle_alpha   90.00
_cell.angle_beta   90.00
_cell.angle_gamma   90.00
#
_symmetry.space_group_name_H-M   'P 1'
#
loop_
_entity.id
_entity.type
_entity.pdbx_description
1 polymer ?
#
loop_
_entity_poly.entity_id
_entity_poly.type
_entity_poly.pdbx_seq_one_letter_code
_entity_poly.pdbx_strand_id
1 'polypeptide(L)'
;LWKKIIANVMNLKVDVIESEEGPALGGAMLAAVGCGEYPDVKTIAEKIVKVVDTVEPEEELVKKYEEKYQKFRTIYPTVKCLY
;
A
#
# COMPACT_ATOMS: atom_id res chain seq x y z
N LEU A 1 10.82 7.21 5.80
CA LEU A 1 11.76 7.01 4.66
C LEU A 1 11.30 5.89 3.72
N TRP A 2 11.13 4.65 4.20
CA TRP A 2 10.73 3.52 3.34
C TRP A 2 9.39 3.74 2.59
N LYS A 3 8.38 4.35 3.24
CA LYS A 3 7.10 4.73 2.60
C LYS A 3 7.29 5.67 1.40
N LYS A 4 8.20 6.64 1.52
CA LYS A 4 8.60 7.52 0.41
C LYS A 4 9.28 6.76 -0.72
N ILE A 5 10.12 5.78 -0.39
CA ILE A 5 10.76 4.95 -1.42
C ILE A 5 9.69 4.19 -2.22
N ILE A 6 8.71 3.57 -1.55
CA ILE A 6 7.62 2.85 -2.23
C ILE A 6 6.76 3.80 -3.06
N ALA A 7 6.36 4.95 -2.51
CA ALA A 7 5.58 5.95 -3.23
C ALA A 7 6.30 6.40 -4.52
N ASN A 8 7.60 6.68 -4.41
CA ASN A 8 8.43 7.10 -5.55
C ASN A 8 8.70 5.98 -6.56
N VAL A 9 8.93 4.75 -6.12
CA VAL A 9 9.17 3.61 -7.03
C VAL A 9 7.90 3.22 -7.78
N MET A 10 6.74 3.24 -7.11
CA MET A 10 5.46 2.88 -7.72
C MET A 10 4.79 4.05 -8.43
N ASN A 11 5.28 5.29 -8.25
CA ASN A 11 4.65 6.52 -8.70
C ASN A 11 3.18 6.64 -8.26
N LEU A 12 2.91 6.27 -7.00
CA LEU A 12 1.57 6.25 -6.42
C LEU A 12 1.59 6.93 -5.05
N LYS A 13 0.46 7.54 -4.69
CA LYS A 13 0.26 8.07 -3.34
C LYS A 13 0.13 6.90 -2.37
N VAL A 14 0.83 6.98 -1.25
CA VAL A 14 0.78 5.96 -0.20
C VAL A 14 0.07 6.55 1.01
N ASP A 15 -1.15 6.10 1.23
CA ASP A 15 -1.93 6.46 2.40
C ASP A 15 -1.51 5.59 3.61
N VAL A 16 -1.33 6.25 4.75
CA VAL A 16 -0.98 5.62 6.02
C VAL A 16 -2.21 5.64 6.90
N ILE A 17 -2.66 4.45 7.29
CA ILE A 17 -3.81 4.27 8.18
C ILE A 17 -3.34 4.41 9.63
N GLU A 18 -4.18 4.96 10.51
CA GLU A 18 -3.93 5.12 11.94
C GLU A 18 -3.63 3.80 12.66
N SER A 19 -4.32 2.74 12.22
CA SER A 19 -4.19 1.41 12.78
C SER A 19 -3.24 0.55 11.96
N GLU A 20 -2.16 0.08 12.59
CA GLU A 20 -1.19 -0.83 11.98
C GLU A 20 -1.65 -2.31 12.02
N GLU A 21 -2.71 -2.62 12.77
CA GLU A 21 -3.26 -3.97 12.94
C GLU A 21 -4.36 -4.29 11.90
N GLY A 22 -4.01 -4.15 10.61
CA GLY A 22 -4.94 -4.35 9.49
C GLY A 22 -5.73 -5.67 9.53
N PRO A 23 -5.09 -6.85 9.74
CA PRO A 23 -5.80 -8.13 9.75
C PRO A 23 -6.78 -8.29 10.91
N ALA A 24 -6.40 -7.86 12.11
CA ALA A 24 -7.27 -7.94 13.30
C ALA A 24 -8.49 -7.02 13.15
N LEU A 25 -8.26 -5.80 12.66
CA LEU A 25 -9.31 -4.82 12.44
C LEU A 25 -10.28 -5.26 11.33
N GLY A 26 -9.77 -5.86 10.25
CA GLY A 26 -10.60 -6.49 9.21
C GLY A 26 -11.44 -7.67 9.74
N GLY A 27 -10.87 -8.50 10.61
CA GLY A 27 -11.61 -9.58 11.27
C GLY A 27 -12.76 -9.06 12.16
N ALA A 28 -12.49 -8.03 12.95
CA ALA A 28 -13.51 -7.37 13.77
C ALA A 28 -14.62 -6.73 12.91
N MET A 29 -14.27 -6.14 11.77
CA MET A 29 -15.24 -5.57 10.83
C MET A 29 -16.18 -6.63 10.26
N LEU A 30 -15.63 -7.77 9.82
CA LEU A 30 -16.42 -8.88 9.30
C LEU A 30 -17.34 -9.47 10.36
N ALA A 31 -16.87 -9.59 11.60
CA ALA A 31 -17.70 -10.02 12.72
C ALA A 31 -18.85 -9.04 12.99
N ALA A 32 -18.60 -7.73 12.96
CA ALA A 32 -19.63 -6.71 13.16
C ALA A 32 -20.72 -6.73 12.08
N VAL A 33 -20.35 -6.96 10.82
CA VAL A 33 -21.30 -7.14 9.71
C VAL A 33 -22.06 -8.46 9.85
N GLY A 34 -21.37 -9.55 10.22
CA GLY A 34 -22.00 -10.86 10.45
C GLY A 34 -23.01 -10.86 11.62
N CYS A 35 -22.79 -10.01 12.62
CA CYS A 35 -23.71 -9.80 13.73
C CYS A 35 -24.87 -8.84 13.41
N GLY A 36 -24.88 -8.21 12.23
CA GLY A 36 -25.94 -7.28 11.80
C GLY A 36 -25.84 -5.86 12.36
N GLU A 37 -24.75 -5.52 13.05
CA GLU A 37 -24.52 -4.18 13.61
C GLU A 37 -24.26 -3.15 12.51
N TYR A 38 -23.75 -3.60 11.35
CA TYR A 38 -23.51 -2.80 10.17
C TYR A 38 -24.07 -3.48 8.91
N PRO A 39 -24.61 -2.70 7.95
CA PRO A 39 -25.23 -3.25 6.74
C PRO A 39 -24.22 -3.88 5.79
N ASP A 40 -22.98 -3.39 5.78
CA ASP A 40 -21.93 -3.84 4.88
C ASP A 40 -20.52 -3.45 5.39
N VAL A 41 -19.51 -4.12 4.84
CA VAL A 41 -18.10 -3.92 5.21
C VAL A 41 -17.58 -2.54 4.82
N LYS A 42 -18.13 -1.93 3.77
CA LYS A 42 -17.68 -0.63 3.28
C LYS A 42 -18.08 0.48 4.27
N THR A 43 -19.30 0.42 4.81
CA THR A 43 -19.80 1.37 5.82
C THR A 43 -18.92 1.39 7.08
N ILE A 44 -18.48 0.22 7.54
CA ILE A 44 -17.59 0.14 8.71
C ILE A 44 -16.14 0.50 8.37
N ALA A 45 -15.67 0.16 7.16
CA ALA A 45 -14.36 0.57 6.67
C ALA A 45 -14.24 2.10 6.62
N GLU A 46 -15.22 2.81 6.07
CA GLU A 46 -15.19 4.29 5.98
C GLU A 46 -15.20 4.96 7.37
N LYS A 47 -15.83 4.34 8.38
CA LYS A 47 -15.88 4.89 9.75
C LYS A 47 -14.62 4.62 10.55
N ILE A 48 -14.00 3.45 10.39
CA ILE A 48 -12.89 3.00 11.23
C ILE A 48 -11.53 3.23 10.55
N VAL A 49 -11.45 3.12 9.22
CA VAL A 49 -10.21 3.37 8.47
C VAL A 49 -10.00 4.88 8.38
N LYS A 50 -9.15 5.39 9.27
CA LYS A 50 -8.71 6.78 9.26
C LYS A 50 -7.33 6.86 8.65
N VAL A 51 -7.20 7.63 7.57
CA VAL A 51 -5.91 7.98 6.98
C VAL A 51 -5.31 9.11 7.83
N VAL A 52 -4.11 8.90 8.34
CA VAL A 52 -3.39 9.85 9.22
C VAL A 52 -2.32 10.62 8.47
N ASP A 53 -1.77 10.03 7.42
CA ASP A 53 -0.73 10.65 6.61
C ASP A 53 -0.83 10.15 5.16
N THR A 54 -0.50 11.00 4.20
CA THR A 54 -0.44 10.65 2.78
C THR A 54 0.93 11.03 2.25
N VAL A 55 1.70 10.03 1.84
CA VAL A 55 3.01 10.24 1.25
C VAL A 55 2.86 10.36 -0.26
N GLU A 56 3.11 11.56 -0.79
CA GLU A 56 3.09 11.82 -2.23
C GLU A 56 4.43 11.48 -2.89
N PRO A 57 4.40 11.00 -4.15
CA PRO A 57 5.62 10.81 -4.92
C PRO A 57 6.25 12.15 -5.34
N GLU A 58 7.57 12.21 -5.30
CA GLU A 58 8.39 13.32 -5.76
C GLU A 58 8.86 13.02 -7.20
N GLU A 59 8.42 13.81 -8.18
CA GLU A 59 8.66 13.54 -9.62
C GLU A 59 10.14 13.29 -9.98
N GLU A 60 11.06 14.01 -9.33
CA GLU A 60 12.50 13.86 -9.55
C GLU A 60 13.01 12.49 -9.09
N LEU A 61 12.50 12.00 -7.95
CA LEU A 61 12.84 10.68 -7.42
C LEU A 61 12.19 9.58 -8.24
N VAL A 62 10.93 9.75 -8.67
CA VAL A 62 10.23 8.81 -9.55
C VAL A 62 11.05 8.55 -10.82
N LYS A 63 11.53 9.60 -11.50
CA LYS A 63 12.38 9.45 -12.70
C LYS A 63 13.66 8.67 -12.41
N LYS A 64 14.35 9.00 -11.31
CA LYS A 64 15.58 8.30 -10.89
C LYS A 64 15.33 6.83 -10.56
N TYR A 65 14.20 6.50 -9.93
CA TYR A 65 13.84 5.12 -9.61
C TYR A 65 13.39 4.33 -10.83
N GLU A 66 12.65 4.95 -11.75
CA GLU A 66 12.21 4.33 -13.00
C GLU A 66 13.41 3.90 -13.86
N GLU A 67 14.43 4.76 -14.03
CA GLU A 67 15.66 4.40 -14.74
C GLU A 67 16.36 3.18 -14.13
N LYS A 68 16.38 3.09 -12.80
CA LYS A 68 16.95 1.93 -12.09
C LYS A 68 16.08 0.69 -12.23
N TYR A 69 14.75 0.85 -12.21
CA TYR A 69 13.80 -0.24 -12.38
C TYR A 69 13.91 -0.87 -13.78
N GLN A 70 14.08 -0.06 -14.84
CA GLN A 70 14.31 -0.58 -16.20
C GLN A 70 15.60 -1.40 -16.31
N LYS A 71 16.67 -0.99 -15.62
CA LYS A 71 17.91 -1.78 -15.52
C LYS A 71 17.66 -3.11 -14.80
N PHE A 72 16.97 -3.08 -13.66
CA PHE A 72 16.60 -4.29 -12.92
C PHE A 72 15.77 -5.26 -13.78
N ARG A 73 14.75 -4.75 -14.49
CA ARG A 73 13.90 -5.53 -15.41
C ARG A 73 14.69 -6.21 -16.52
N THR A 74 15.78 -5.60 -16.97
CA THR A 74 16.68 -6.18 -17.98
C THR A 74 17.59 -7.27 -17.38
N ILE A 75 18.05 -7.09 -16.15
CA ILE A 75 18.98 -8.02 -15.47
C ILE A 75 18.25 -9.26 -14.96
N TYR A 76 17.04 -9.10 -14.41
CA TYR A 76 16.29 -10.18 -13.75
C TYR A 76 16.10 -11.44 -14.63
N PRO A 77 15.72 -11.35 -15.93
CA PRO A 77 15.64 -12.52 -16.81
C PRO A 77 16.95 -13.29 -16.95
N THR A 78 18.08 -12.59 -16.95
CA THR A 78 19.42 -13.17 -17.12
C THR A 78 19.85 -13.99 -15.90
N VAL A 79 19.41 -13.58 -14.70
CA VAL A 79 19.73 -14.28 -13.45
C VAL A 79 18.65 -15.28 -13.02
N LYS A 80 17.45 -15.21 -13.60
CA LYS A 80 16.33 -16.12 -13.28
C LYS A 80 16.62 -17.58 -13.61
N CYS A 81 17.52 -17.86 -14.54
CA CYS A 81 17.90 -19.24 -14.88
C CYS A 81 19.10 -19.76 -14.06
N LEU A 82 19.70 -18.93 -13.21
CA LEU A 82 20.85 -19.31 -12.36
C LEU A 82 20.42 -19.88 -11.00
N TYR A 83 19.16 -19.67 -10.61
CA TYR A 83 18.52 -20.12 -9.36
C TYR A 83 17.08 -20.54 -9.65
#